data_AF-A0A6G2K0I6-F1
#
_entry.id   AF-A0A6G2K0I6-F1
#
_cell.length_a   1.000
_cell.length_b   1.000
_cell.length_c   1.000
_cell.angle_alpha   90.00
_cell.angle_beta   90.00
_cell.angle_gamma   90.00
#
_symmetry.space_group_name_H-M   'P 1'
#
loop_
_entity.id
_entity.type
_entity.pdbx_description
1 polymer ?
#
loop_
_entity_poly.entity_id
_entity_poly.type
_entity_poly.pdbx_seq_one_letter_code
_entity_poly.pdbx_strand_id
1 'polypeptide(L)'
;MAGVAATRQARSLDGNSIQICLEAARAALDDAGMTIDEVDGISARWPGPGGTVFGPGSVDWTAVLGKGFDWVGDTYPQGAPGLLDAAGAILAGQCSTALVFGGRA
;
A
#
# COMPACT_ATOMS: atom_id res chain seq x y z
N MET A 1 -12.10 11.67 -1.24
CA MET A 1 -10.93 12.59 -1.32
C MET A 1 -9.75 11.77 -1.84
N ALA A 2 -8.71 12.40 -2.35
CA ALA A 2 -7.51 11.72 -2.82
C ALA A 2 -6.29 12.49 -2.31
N GLY A 3 -5.25 11.76 -1.90
CA GLY A 3 -3.99 12.35 -1.42
C GLY A 3 -2.79 11.60 -2.00
N VAL A 4 -1.65 12.28 -2.06
CA VAL A 4 -0.40 11.75 -2.61
C VAL A 4 0.78 12.26 -1.79
N ALA A 5 1.72 11.36 -1.53
CA ALA A 5 2.97 11.72 -0.87
C ALA A 5 4.14 10.93 -1.43
N ALA A 6 5.33 11.52 -1.32
CA ALA A 6 6.59 10.85 -1.55
C ALA A 6 7.51 11.13 -0.36
N THR A 7 8.12 10.07 0.18
CA THR A 7 9.18 10.20 1.18
C THR A 7 10.45 10.75 0.54
N ARG A 8 11.47 11.06 1.36
CA ARG A 8 12.78 11.52 0.88
C ARG A 8 13.35 10.55 -0.17
N GLN A 9 13.72 11.08 -1.33
CA GLN A 9 14.37 10.31 -2.40
C GLN A 9 15.90 10.46 -2.31
N ALA A 10 16.63 9.34 -2.35
CA ALA A 10 18.09 9.32 -2.36
C ALA A 10 18.62 8.09 -3.11
N ARG A 11 19.90 8.11 -3.49
CA ARG A 11 20.58 6.96 -4.12
C ARG A 11 20.61 5.72 -3.22
N SER A 12 20.70 5.95 -1.92
CA SER A 12 20.57 4.97 -0.85
C SER A 12 20.09 5.72 0.38
N LEU A 13 19.18 5.10 1.12
CA LEU A 13 18.69 5.55 2.41
C LEU A 13 19.15 4.56 3.47
N ASP A 14 19.53 5.07 4.63
CA ASP A 14 19.73 4.24 5.80
C ASP A 14 18.36 3.84 6.36
N GLY A 15 18.14 2.56 6.63
CA GLY A 15 16.95 2.08 7.34
C GLY A 15 16.21 0.92 6.69
N ASN A 16 15.01 0.65 7.21
CA ASN A 16 14.16 -0.44 6.78
C ASN A 16 13.15 0.03 5.73
N SER A 17 13.10 -0.66 4.59
CA SER A 17 12.13 -0.33 3.53
C SER A 17 10.67 -0.39 3.99
N ILE A 18 10.34 -1.22 5.00
CA ILE A 18 8.99 -1.27 5.59
C ILE A 18 8.65 0.06 6.27
N GLN A 19 9.60 0.65 7.00
CA GLN A 19 9.40 1.95 7.65
C GLN A 19 9.16 3.06 6.63
N ILE A 20 9.91 3.04 5.52
CA ILE A 20 9.72 3.99 4.41
C ILE A 20 8.33 3.82 3.78
N CYS A 21 7.87 2.57 3.58
CA CYS A 21 6.51 2.32 3.08
C CYS A 21 5.44 2.88 4.04
N LEU A 22 5.60 2.68 5.36
CA LEU A 22 4.66 3.18 6.36
C LEU A 22 4.66 4.71 6.45
N GLU A 23 5.83 5.34 6.33
CA GLU A 23 5.95 6.81 6.25
C GLU A 23 5.22 7.35 5.02
N ALA A 24 5.41 6.73 3.85
CA ALA A 24 4.72 7.12 2.62
C ALA A 24 3.19 6.97 2.74
N ALA A 25 2.73 5.84 3.28
CA ALA A 25 1.31 5.57 3.50
C ALA A 25 0.68 6.60 4.45
N ARG A 26 1.36 6.90 5.57
CA ARG A 26 0.89 7.89 6.55
C ARG A 26 0.78 9.28 5.92
N ALA A 27 1.81 9.73 5.20
CA ALA A 27 1.81 11.03 4.56
C ALA A 27 0.73 11.18 3.49
N ALA A 28 0.45 10.11 2.72
CA ALA A 28 -0.62 10.13 1.71
C ALA A 28 -2.01 10.18 2.36
N LEU A 29 -2.22 9.51 3.50
CA LEU A 29 -3.46 9.59 4.27
C LEU A 29 -3.65 10.98 4.89
N ASP A 30 -2.59 11.55 5.45
CA ASP A 30 -2.61 12.89 6.04
C ASP A 30 -2.92 13.96 4.94
N ASP A 31 -2.35 13.83 3.73
CA ASP A 31 -2.66 14.70 2.57
C ASP A 31 -4.12 14.54 2.09
N ALA A 32 -4.67 13.33 2.16
CA ALA A 32 -6.07 13.06 1.84
C ALA A 32 -7.05 13.54 2.92
N GLY A 33 -6.57 13.89 4.13
CA GLY A 33 -7.39 14.17 5.30
C GLY A 33 -8.15 12.93 5.78
N MET A 34 -7.57 11.74 5.60
CA MET A 34 -8.19 10.44 5.87
C MET A 34 -7.41 9.65 6.92
N THR A 35 -8.10 8.69 7.54
CA THR A 35 -7.50 7.69 8.42
C THR A 35 -7.45 6.33 7.73
N ILE A 36 -6.60 5.42 8.23
CA ILE A 36 -6.50 4.07 7.67
C ILE A 36 -7.80 3.27 7.84
N ASP A 37 -8.65 3.65 8.80
CA ASP A 37 -9.94 2.99 9.05
C ASP A 37 -10.92 3.20 7.90
N GLU A 38 -10.77 4.29 7.14
CA GLU A 38 -11.59 4.65 5.97
C GLU A 38 -11.12 3.97 4.66
N VAL A 39 -9.99 3.25 4.70
CA VAL A 39 -9.44 2.52 3.54
C VAL A 39 -9.90 1.06 3.57
N ASP A 40 -10.63 0.61 2.56
CA ASP A 40 -11.12 -0.77 2.43
C ASP A 40 -10.42 -1.56 1.31
N GLY A 41 -9.53 -0.92 0.54
CA GLY A 41 -8.68 -1.55 -0.46
C GLY A 41 -7.19 -1.24 -0.26
N ILE A 42 -6.32 -2.20 -0.53
CA ILE A 42 -4.86 -2.00 -0.43
C ILE A 42 -4.11 -2.55 -1.64
N SER A 43 -3.16 -1.77 -2.15
CA SER A 43 -2.18 -2.21 -3.15
C SER A 43 -0.81 -1.70 -2.71
N ALA A 44 -0.13 -2.53 -1.93
CA ALA A 44 1.12 -2.16 -1.31
C ALA A 44 2.24 -3.01 -1.86
N ARG A 45 3.47 -2.49 -1.90
CA ARG A 45 4.66 -3.26 -2.27
C ARG A 45 4.63 -4.63 -1.60
N TRP A 46 4.53 -5.65 -2.44
CA TRP A 46 4.23 -7.02 -2.06
C TRP A 46 5.44 -7.91 -2.30
N PRO A 47 5.88 -8.70 -1.31
CA PRO A 47 7.02 -9.60 -1.49
C PRO A 47 6.63 -11.09 -1.48
N GLY A 48 5.35 -11.49 -1.57
CA GLY A 48 4.98 -12.90 -1.75
C GLY A 48 3.49 -13.21 -1.53
N PRO A 49 2.88 -14.06 -2.39
CA PRO A 49 1.45 -14.15 -2.76
C PRO A 49 0.50 -14.48 -1.61
N GLY A 50 -0.75 -13.99 -1.73
CA GLY A 50 -1.82 -14.16 -0.76
C GLY A 50 -1.97 -15.62 -0.33
N GLY A 51 -1.52 -15.92 0.90
CA GLY A 51 -1.78 -17.18 1.57
C GLY A 51 -0.84 -18.36 1.29
N THR A 52 0.28 -18.21 0.56
CA THR A 52 1.26 -19.32 0.42
C THR A 52 2.72 -18.88 0.55
N VAL A 53 3.39 -19.49 1.54
CA VAL A 53 4.80 -19.40 1.97
C VAL A 53 5.47 -18.02 1.81
N PHE A 54 5.65 -17.34 2.95
CA PHE A 54 6.43 -16.11 3.06
C PHE A 54 7.86 -16.32 2.54
N GLY A 55 8.15 -15.82 1.34
CA GLY A 55 9.53 -15.61 0.92
C GLY A 55 10.21 -14.59 1.86
N PRO A 56 11.51 -14.71 2.17
CA PRO A 56 12.19 -13.75 3.03
C PRO A 56 11.99 -12.33 2.49
N GLY A 57 11.30 -11.50 3.28
CA GLY A 57 10.96 -10.13 2.94
C GLY A 57 9.47 -9.85 2.75
N SER A 58 8.58 -10.85 2.75
CA SER A 58 7.11 -10.67 2.64
C SER A 58 6.48 -10.10 3.91
N VAL A 59 5.58 -9.12 3.73
CA VAL A 59 4.95 -8.37 4.81
C VAL A 59 3.45 -8.56 4.72
N ASP A 60 2.86 -9.04 5.82
CA ASP A 60 1.43 -9.06 5.99
C ASP A 60 0.93 -7.67 6.41
N TRP A 61 0.42 -6.92 5.44
CA TRP A 61 -0.09 -5.56 5.69
C TRP A 61 -1.34 -5.55 6.56
N THR A 62 -2.12 -6.65 6.60
CA THR A 62 -3.28 -6.73 7.48
C THR A 62 -2.86 -6.78 8.94
N ALA A 63 -1.81 -7.56 9.25
CA ALA A 63 -1.22 -7.61 10.58
C ALA A 63 -0.51 -6.31 10.96
N VAL A 64 0.20 -5.67 10.03
CA VAL A 64 0.93 -4.41 10.28
C VAL A 64 -0.03 -3.24 10.51
N LEU A 65 -1.12 -3.17 9.75
CA LEU A 65 -2.11 -2.08 9.84
C LEU A 65 -3.25 -2.38 10.83
N GLY A 66 -3.30 -3.60 11.35
CA GLY A 66 -4.28 -4.01 12.36
C GLY A 66 -5.72 -4.13 11.85
N LYS A 67 -5.92 -4.26 10.53
CA LYS A 67 -7.25 -4.39 9.92
C LYS A 67 -7.25 -5.25 8.66
N GLY A 68 -8.44 -5.78 8.34
CA GLY A 68 -8.71 -6.43 7.06
C GLY A 68 -9.04 -5.41 5.97
N PHE A 69 -8.96 -5.87 4.72
CA PHE A 69 -9.34 -5.13 3.52
C PHE A 69 -10.26 -6.01 2.67
N ASP A 70 -11.23 -5.37 2.01
CA ASP A 70 -12.14 -6.03 1.08
C ASP A 70 -11.44 -6.36 -0.24
N TRP A 71 -10.45 -5.54 -0.60
CA TRP A 71 -9.59 -5.75 -1.78
C TRP A 71 -8.10 -5.67 -1.43
N VAL A 72 -7.32 -6.62 -1.97
CA VAL A 72 -5.86 -6.66 -1.87
C VAL A 72 -5.28 -6.87 -3.27
N GLY A 73 -4.53 -5.90 -3.78
CA GLY A 73 -3.77 -6.02 -5.02
C GLY A 73 -2.52 -6.89 -4.83
N ASP A 74 -2.34 -7.92 -5.66
CA ASP A 74 -1.27 -8.93 -5.51
C ASP A 74 -0.37 -9.10 -6.76
N THR A 75 -0.76 -8.53 -7.90
CA THR A 75 -0.16 -8.85 -9.22
C THR A 75 1.02 -7.93 -9.57
N TYR A 76 0.92 -6.62 -9.32
CA TYR A 76 2.02 -5.66 -9.41
C TYR A 76 1.75 -4.42 -8.51
N PRO A 77 1.75 -4.59 -7.18
CA PRO A 77 0.93 -3.77 -6.29
C PRO A 77 1.57 -2.46 -5.83
N GLN A 78 2.19 -1.73 -6.76
CA GLN A 78 2.86 -0.47 -6.48
C GLN A 78 3.01 0.39 -7.74
N GLY A 79 3.07 1.71 -7.54
CA GLY A 79 3.25 2.66 -8.63
C GLY A 79 2.08 2.68 -9.61
N ALA A 80 2.36 2.96 -10.88
CA ALA A 80 1.32 3.14 -11.89
C ALA A 80 0.45 1.89 -12.14
N PRO A 81 0.98 0.66 -12.21
CA PRO A 81 0.14 -0.54 -12.34
C PRO A 81 -0.79 -0.74 -11.15
N GLY A 82 -0.28 -0.64 -9.93
CA GLY A 82 -1.09 -0.79 -8.71
C GLY A 82 -2.20 0.27 -8.60
N LEU A 83 -1.97 1.47 -9.13
CA LEU A 83 -3.00 2.52 -9.22
C LEU A 83 -4.10 2.17 -10.23
N LEU A 84 -3.75 1.61 -11.38
CA LEU A 84 -4.72 1.16 -12.38
C LEU A 84 -5.57 0.00 -11.86
N ASP A 85 -4.95 -0.96 -11.17
CA ASP A 85 -5.67 -2.07 -10.55
C ASP A 85 -6.62 -1.57 -9.45
N ALA A 86 -6.18 -0.63 -8.62
CA ALA A 86 -7.02 0.00 -7.60
C ALA A 86 -8.22 0.75 -8.21
N ALA A 87 -8.00 1.49 -9.29
CA ALA A 87 -9.09 2.15 -10.02
C ALA A 87 -10.08 1.12 -10.57
N GLY A 88 -9.59 -0.01 -11.11
CA GLY A 88 -10.42 -1.12 -11.56
C GLY A 88 -11.24 -1.75 -10.43
N ALA A 89 -10.62 -1.98 -9.27
CA ALA A 89 -11.29 -2.53 -8.10
C ALA A 89 -12.42 -1.62 -7.58
N ILE A 90 -12.18 -0.30 -7.55
CA ILE A 90 -13.20 0.69 -7.19
C ILE A 90 -14.36 0.66 -8.20
N LEU A 91 -14.05 0.68 -9.51
CA LEU A 91 -15.08 0.62 -10.57
C LEU A 91 -15.88 -0.69 -10.56
N ALA A 92 -15.25 -1.79 -10.15
CA ALA A 92 -15.88 -3.09 -10.01
C ALA A 92 -16.67 -3.26 -8.70
N GLY A 93 -16.64 -2.27 -7.79
CA GLY A 93 -17.31 -2.33 -6.49
C GLY A 93 -16.65 -3.28 -5.48
N GLN A 94 -15.35 -3.58 -5.65
CA GLN A 94 -14.59 -4.43 -4.72
C GLN A 94 -14.09 -3.67 -3.49
N CYS A 95 -13.94 -2.35 -3.60
CA CYS A 95 -13.60 -1.44 -2.51
C CYS A 95 -14.10 -0.02 -2.84
N SER A 96 -14.27 0.83 -1.84
CA SER A 96 -14.64 2.25 -2.03
C SER A 96 -13.43 3.19 -2.04
N THR A 97 -12.39 2.82 -1.28
CA THR A 97 -11.18 3.62 -1.08
C THR A 97 -9.97 2.69 -1.06
N ALA A 98 -9.08 2.87 -2.04
CA ALA A 98 -7.85 2.10 -2.13
C ALA A 98 -6.62 2.93 -1.75
N LEU A 99 -5.74 2.36 -0.93
CA LEU A 99 -4.42 2.92 -0.64
C LEU A 99 -3.34 2.20 -1.45
N VAL A 100 -2.61 2.94 -2.28
CA VAL A 100 -1.52 2.42 -3.11
C VAL A 100 -0.19 2.97 -2.65
N PHE A 101 0.78 2.11 -2.29
CA PHE A 101 2.07 2.59 -1.79
C PHE A 101 3.22 1.59 -1.99
N GLY A 102 4.44 2.12 -1.98
CA GLY A 102 5.65 1.32 -2.07
C GLY A 102 6.87 2.12 -1.70
N GLY A 103 7.99 1.44 -1.48
CA GLY A 103 9.20 2.07 -0.99
C GLY A 103 10.38 1.12 -0.91
N ARG A 104 11.56 1.71 -1.06
CA ARG A 104 12.85 1.05 -0.90
C ARG A 104 13.84 2.00 -0.22
N ALA A 105 14.62 1.46 0.69
CA ALA A 105 15.80 2.12 1.25
C ALA A 105 16.99 1.98 0.30
#